data_AF-A0A5N7D685-F1
#
_entry.id   AF-A0A5N7D685-F1
#
_cell.length_a   1.000
_cell.length_b   1.000
_cell.length_c   1.000
_cell.angle_alpha   90.00
_cell.angle_beta   90.00
_cell.angle_gamma   90.00
#
_symmetry.space_group_name_H-M   'P 1'
#
loop_
_entity.id
_entity.type
_entity.pdbx_description
1 polymer ?
#
loop_
_entity_poly.entity_id
_entity_poly.type
_entity_poly.pdbx_seq_one_letter_code
_entity_poly.pdbx_strand_id
1 'polypeptide(L)'
;MTPVRGVVLIGDPDQLSPTVISEHGPNKGARFLKRSLMERLYRAGYPCIMLRTNYRNHSQILDLFNRGMYRGELVPGPENDRLERVGRAWDSFTGSRHWFRALNVQGVRRLFISVEGKARRMENSLSWSNDSQVYVLCQLLRSLYSYQTPNGDSVRPEDVMIISAYKDQKVLVQRI
;
A
#
# COMPACT_ATOMS: atom_id res chain seq x y z
N MET A 1 9.05 -43.63 -0.95
CA MET A 1 8.83 -42.19 -1.17
C MET A 1 8.02 -42.04 -2.45
N THR A 2 6.86 -41.39 -2.39
CA THR A 2 6.04 -41.12 -3.58
C THR A 2 6.69 -39.97 -4.37
N PRO A 3 6.94 -40.11 -5.69
CA PRO A 3 7.58 -39.05 -6.46
C PRO A 3 6.65 -37.84 -6.60
N VAL A 4 7.22 -36.63 -6.53
CA VAL A 4 6.51 -35.39 -6.88
C VAL A 4 6.23 -35.41 -8.37
N ARG A 5 4.95 -35.36 -8.75
CA ARG A 5 4.52 -35.43 -10.17
C ARG A 5 4.21 -34.07 -10.79
N GLY A 6 4.15 -33.01 -9.98
CA GLY A 6 3.88 -31.65 -10.44
C GLY A 6 4.09 -30.63 -9.33
N VAL A 7 4.46 -29.41 -9.73
CA VAL A 7 4.69 -28.26 -8.83
C VAL A 7 3.99 -27.05 -9.43
N VAL A 8 3.21 -26.35 -8.62
CA VAL A 8 2.61 -25.06 -8.98
C VAL A 8 3.20 -23.99 -8.06
N LEU A 9 3.76 -22.94 -8.65
CA LEU A 9 4.30 -21.80 -7.91
C LEU A 9 3.33 -20.62 -8.07
N ILE A 10 2.87 -20.07 -6.96
CA ILE A 10 1.99 -18.91 -6.91
C ILE A 10 2.77 -17.76 -6.29
N GLY A 11 2.82 -16.63 -6.96
CA GLY A 11 3.53 -15.44 -6.51
C GLY A 11 3.56 -14.36 -7.58
N ASP A 12 4.32 -13.31 -7.28
CA ASP A 12 4.54 -12.19 -8.19
C ASP A 12 6.04 -11.81 -8.13
N PRO A 13 6.82 -12.09 -9.18
CA PRO A 13 8.25 -11.76 -9.21
C PRO A 13 8.55 -10.26 -9.12
N ASP A 14 7.58 -9.39 -9.40
CA ASP A 14 7.73 -7.93 -9.34
C ASP A 14 7.35 -7.35 -7.96
N GLN A 15 6.93 -8.19 -7.01
CA GLN A 15 6.69 -7.82 -5.61
C GLN A 15 7.92 -8.05 -4.71
N LEU A 16 7.75 -7.89 -3.39
CA LEU A 16 8.83 -7.95 -2.40
C LEU A 16 9.64 -9.26 -2.50
N SER A 17 10.93 -9.11 -2.78
CA SER A 17 11.87 -10.23 -2.74
C SER A 17 12.12 -10.72 -1.31
N PRO A 18 12.61 -11.96 -1.13
CA PRO A 18 13.04 -12.47 0.17
C PRO A 18 14.00 -11.54 0.90
N THR A 19 13.75 -11.35 2.20
CA THR A 19 14.70 -10.67 3.09
C THR A 19 15.89 -11.57 3.36
N VAL A 20 17.07 -11.17 2.92
CA VAL A 20 18.33 -11.87 3.20
C VAL A 20 19.21 -10.97 4.05
N ILE A 21 19.48 -11.40 5.27
CA ILE A 21 20.38 -10.74 6.23
C ILE A 21 21.71 -11.49 6.19
N SER A 22 22.82 -10.75 6.11
CA SER A 22 24.15 -11.32 6.25
C SER A 22 24.91 -10.56 7.34
N GLU A 23 25.44 -11.30 8.31
CA GLU A 23 26.13 -10.77 9.49
C GLU A 23 27.38 -9.95 9.14
N HIS A 24 28.00 -10.21 7.98
CA HIS A 24 29.21 -9.53 7.51
C HIS A 24 28.96 -8.59 6.32
N GLY A 25 27.73 -8.13 6.13
CA GLY A 25 27.36 -7.23 5.04
C GLY A 25 27.05 -7.94 3.71
N PRO A 26 26.75 -7.19 2.64
CA PRO A 26 26.29 -7.77 1.38
C PRO A 26 27.40 -8.60 0.71
N ASN A 27 27.24 -9.92 0.73
CA ASN A 27 28.12 -10.84 0.00
C ASN A 27 27.45 -11.33 -1.30
N LYS A 28 28.26 -11.90 -2.22
CA LYS A 28 27.76 -12.40 -3.52
C LYS A 28 26.64 -13.46 -3.34
N GLY A 29 26.73 -14.29 -2.31
CA GLY A 29 25.71 -15.29 -1.96
C GLY A 29 24.36 -14.67 -1.62
N ALA A 30 24.35 -13.58 -0.86
CA ALA A 30 23.12 -12.88 -0.47
C ALA A 30 22.32 -12.39 -1.68
N ARG A 31 23.00 -11.97 -2.77
CA ARG A 31 22.32 -11.60 -4.03
C ARG A 31 21.60 -12.78 -4.67
N PHE A 32 22.18 -13.97 -4.63
CA PHE A 32 21.55 -15.18 -5.18
C PHE A 32 20.38 -15.67 -4.32
N LEU A 33 20.51 -15.57 -2.99
CA LEU A 33 19.45 -15.96 -2.05
C LEU A 33 18.23 -15.03 -2.11
N LYS A 34 18.41 -13.79 -2.55
CA LYS A 34 17.29 -12.86 -2.80
C LYS A 34 16.45 -13.23 -4.03
N ARG A 35 16.94 -14.13 -4.89
CA ARG A 35 16.20 -14.55 -6.08
C ARG A 35 15.35 -15.77 -5.78
N SER A 36 14.03 -15.62 -5.85
CA SER A 36 13.11 -16.74 -5.61
C SER A 36 13.22 -17.83 -6.70
N LEU A 37 12.78 -19.05 -6.40
CA LEU A 37 12.71 -20.12 -7.41
C LEU A 37 11.81 -19.72 -8.59
N MET A 38 10.67 -19.07 -8.30
CA MET A 38 9.74 -18.57 -9.32
C MET A 38 10.42 -17.55 -10.24
N GLU A 39 11.15 -16.58 -9.68
CA GLU A 39 11.89 -15.58 -10.46
C GLU A 39 12.98 -16.22 -11.33
N ARG A 40 13.67 -17.25 -10.82
CA ARG A 40 14.66 -18.01 -11.59
C ARG A 40 14.02 -18.72 -12.80
N LEU A 41 12.92 -19.43 -12.59
CA LEU A 41 12.25 -20.18 -13.65
C LEU A 41 11.64 -19.24 -14.68
N TYR A 42 10.99 -18.15 -14.24
CA TYR A 42 10.46 -17.12 -15.13
C TYR A 42 11.54 -16.52 -16.02
N ARG A 43 12.70 -16.13 -15.46
CA ARG A 43 13.84 -15.62 -16.23
C ARG A 43 14.49 -16.64 -17.15
N ALA A 44 14.34 -17.93 -16.86
CA ALA A 44 14.81 -19.02 -17.71
C ALA A 44 13.82 -19.36 -18.84
N GLY A 45 12.70 -18.63 -18.96
CA GLY A 45 11.71 -18.81 -20.04
C GLY A 45 10.65 -19.87 -19.74
N TYR A 46 10.53 -20.35 -18.50
CA TYR A 46 9.44 -21.25 -18.13
C TYR A 46 8.09 -20.51 -18.19
N PRO A 47 6.99 -21.20 -18.56
CA PRO A 47 5.67 -20.60 -18.63
C PRO A 47 5.25 -19.95 -17.30
N CYS A 48 4.76 -18.72 -17.38
CA CYS A 48 4.18 -17.98 -16.27
C CYS A 48 2.85 -17.39 -16.75
N ILE A 49 1.77 -17.66 -16.02
CA ILE A 49 0.44 -17.14 -16.35
C ILE A 49 0.14 -15.97 -15.43
N MET A 50 0.00 -14.77 -16.01
CA MET A 50 -0.40 -13.58 -15.28
C MET A 50 -1.92 -13.49 -15.18
N LEU A 51 -2.45 -13.39 -13.95
CA LEU A 51 -3.85 -13.07 -13.73
C LEU A 51 -4.03 -11.56 -13.87
N ARG A 52 -4.77 -11.12 -14.90
CA ARG A 52 -4.84 -9.70 -15.28
C ARG A 52 -5.90 -8.91 -14.54
N THR A 53 -6.99 -9.54 -14.10
CA THR A 53 -8.09 -8.79 -13.47
C THR A 53 -7.82 -8.52 -12.00
N ASN A 54 -7.71 -7.25 -11.62
CA ASN A 54 -7.58 -6.80 -10.23
C ASN A 54 -8.98 -6.52 -9.65
N TYR A 55 -9.39 -7.23 -8.61
CA TYR A 55 -10.70 -7.03 -7.96
C TYR A 55 -10.63 -6.21 -6.67
N ARG A 56 -9.47 -5.60 -6.37
CA ARG A 56 -9.23 -4.95 -5.08
C ARG A 56 -9.37 -3.44 -5.17
N ASN A 57 -8.58 -2.81 -6.05
CA ASN A 57 -8.30 -1.38 -6.00
C ASN A 57 -9.20 -0.59 -6.95
N HIS A 58 -9.67 0.58 -6.53
CA HIS A 58 -10.23 1.57 -7.46
C HIS A 58 -9.24 1.85 -8.60
N SER A 59 -9.74 2.04 -9.82
CA SER A 59 -8.97 2.29 -11.04
C SER A 59 -7.86 3.35 -10.87
N GLN A 60 -8.18 4.51 -10.27
CA GLN A 60 -7.22 5.57 -9.98
C GLN A 60 -6.05 5.12 -9.09
N ILE A 61 -6.31 4.24 -8.12
CA ILE A 61 -5.28 3.70 -7.22
C ILE A 61 -4.41 2.71 -8.01
N LEU A 62 -5.04 1.82 -8.78
CA LEU A 62 -4.36 0.79 -9.58
C LEU A 62 -3.43 1.38 -10.65
N ASP A 63 -3.86 2.45 -11.33
CA ASP A 63 -3.23 2.99 -12.54
C ASP A 63 -1.72 3.25 -12.40
N LEU A 64 -1.28 3.88 -11.31
CA LEU A 64 0.13 4.23 -11.09
C LEU A 64 1.03 2.98 -11.02
N PHE A 65 0.63 2.00 -10.22
CA PHE A 65 1.39 0.76 -10.05
C PHE A 65 1.29 -0.11 -11.30
N ASN A 66 0.13 -0.13 -11.95
CA ASN A 66 -0.08 -0.89 -13.18
C ASN A 66 0.84 -0.42 -14.31
N ARG A 67 0.94 0.89 -14.54
CA ARG A 67 1.86 1.46 -15.54
C ARG A 67 3.33 1.23 -15.18
N GLY A 68 3.68 1.43 -13.90
CA GLY A 68 5.07 1.36 -13.44
C GLY A 68 5.66 -0.04 -13.37
N MET A 69 4.89 -1.03 -12.90
CA MET A 69 5.38 -2.39 -12.65
C MET A 69 4.87 -3.40 -13.68
N TYR A 70 3.61 -3.28 -14.08
CA TYR A 70 2.91 -4.28 -14.88
C TYR A 70 2.66 -3.85 -16.33
N ARG A 71 3.32 -2.77 -16.79
CA ARG A 71 3.22 -2.24 -18.18
C ARG A 71 1.79 -1.98 -18.65
N GLY A 72 0.86 -1.74 -17.72
CA GLY A 72 -0.55 -1.55 -18.02
C GLY A 72 -1.35 -2.83 -18.25
N GLU A 73 -0.79 -4.03 -18.03
CA GLU A 73 -1.47 -5.30 -18.31
C GLU A 73 -2.59 -5.65 -17.32
N LEU A 74 -2.64 -5.02 -16.14
CA LEU A 74 -3.75 -5.24 -15.19
C LEU A 74 -5.01 -4.50 -15.63
N VAL A 75 -6.15 -5.16 -15.48
CA VAL A 75 -7.48 -4.62 -15.77
C VAL A 75 -8.25 -4.49 -14.46
N PRO A 76 -8.80 -3.31 -14.11
CA PRO A 76 -9.68 -3.21 -12.95
C PRO A 76 -10.94 -4.05 -13.16
N GLY A 77 -11.40 -4.72 -12.11
CA GLY A 77 -12.68 -5.43 -12.12
C GLY A 77 -13.85 -4.46 -12.28
N PRO A 78 -15.01 -4.93 -12.79
CA PRO A 78 -16.18 -4.09 -13.08
C PRO A 78 -16.71 -3.35 -11.84
N GLU A 79 -16.44 -3.92 -10.67
CA GLU A 79 -16.95 -3.50 -9.38
C GLU A 79 -16.00 -2.56 -8.61
N ASN A 80 -14.80 -2.30 -9.15
CA ASN A 80 -13.75 -1.62 -8.39
C ASN A 80 -14.07 -0.17 -8.07
N ASP A 81 -14.78 0.51 -8.97
CA ASP A 81 -15.08 1.94 -8.89
C ASP A 81 -16.47 2.23 -8.31
N ARG A 82 -17.16 1.19 -7.84
CA ARG A 82 -18.47 1.33 -7.19
C ARG A 82 -18.40 2.22 -5.96
N LEU A 83 -19.29 3.21 -5.91
CA LEU A 83 -19.37 4.18 -4.82
C LEU A 83 -19.82 3.51 -3.51
N GLU A 84 -20.56 2.41 -3.58
CA GLU A 84 -21.08 1.60 -2.47
C GLU A 84 -20.01 1.05 -1.53
N ARG A 85 -18.75 1.09 -1.94
CA ARG A 85 -17.61 0.79 -1.08
C ARG A 85 -17.37 1.99 -0.14
N VAL A 86 -16.12 2.38 0.06
CA VAL A 86 -15.78 3.62 0.79
C VAL A 86 -15.98 4.90 -0.05
N GLY A 87 -16.45 4.79 -1.30
CA GLY A 87 -16.52 5.88 -2.27
C GLY A 87 -17.49 7.00 -1.86
N ARG A 88 -18.73 6.67 -1.47
CA ARG A 88 -19.74 7.66 -1.07
C ARG A 88 -19.30 8.51 0.12
N ALA A 89 -18.81 7.86 1.18
CA ALA A 89 -18.33 8.53 2.38
C ALA A 89 -17.11 9.43 2.06
N TRP A 90 -16.15 8.92 1.29
CA TRP A 90 -14.95 9.67 0.90
C TRP A 90 -15.26 10.87 0.01
N ASP A 91 -16.10 10.72 -1.00
CA ASP A 91 -16.50 11.81 -1.92
C ASP A 91 -17.22 12.92 -1.16
N SER A 92 -18.19 12.55 -0.33
CA SER A 92 -18.94 13.51 0.49
C SER A 92 -18.02 14.21 1.51
N PHE A 93 -17.13 13.46 2.17
CA PHE A 93 -16.16 14.01 3.11
C PHE A 93 -15.25 15.04 2.42
N THR A 94 -14.60 14.64 1.32
CA THR A 94 -13.66 15.53 0.63
C THR A 94 -14.37 16.74 0.00
N GLY A 95 -15.57 16.56 -0.54
CA GLY A 95 -16.40 17.65 -1.06
C GLY A 95 -16.83 18.66 0.02
N SER A 96 -17.03 18.22 1.25
CA SER A 96 -17.45 19.09 2.37
C SER A 96 -16.34 19.98 2.93
N ARG A 97 -15.05 19.65 2.71
CA ARG A 97 -13.93 20.40 3.29
C ARG A 97 -13.34 21.40 2.30
N HIS A 98 -13.12 22.62 2.77
CA HIS A 98 -12.61 23.71 1.92
C HIS A 98 -11.22 23.44 1.34
N TRP A 99 -10.32 22.77 2.08
CA TRP A 99 -8.95 22.49 1.62
C TRP A 99 -8.88 21.53 0.43
N PHE A 100 -9.74 20.52 0.34
CA PHE A 100 -9.76 19.63 -0.83
C PHE A 100 -10.32 20.35 -2.05
N ARG A 101 -11.34 21.19 -1.86
CA ARG A 101 -11.92 22.02 -2.93
C ARG A 101 -10.96 23.09 -3.44
N ALA A 102 -10.26 23.78 -2.54
CA ALA A 102 -9.30 24.82 -2.88
C ALA A 102 -8.14 24.29 -3.74
N LEU A 103 -7.78 23.02 -3.55
CA LEU A 103 -6.76 22.32 -4.33
C LEU A 103 -7.33 21.54 -5.53
N ASN A 104 -8.65 21.56 -5.73
CA ASN A 104 -9.37 20.79 -6.74
C ASN A 104 -9.05 19.28 -6.73
N VAL A 105 -9.00 18.69 -5.54
CA VAL A 105 -8.69 17.26 -5.32
C VAL A 105 -9.83 16.50 -4.61
N GLN A 106 -11.03 17.07 -4.56
CA GLN A 106 -12.23 16.38 -4.09
C GLN A 106 -12.47 15.08 -4.87
N GLY A 107 -12.79 14.01 -4.17
CA GLY A 107 -13.01 12.68 -4.74
C GLY A 107 -11.78 12.02 -5.36
N VAL A 108 -10.58 12.60 -5.27
CA VAL A 108 -9.37 11.93 -5.72
C VAL A 108 -9.06 10.76 -4.78
N ARG A 109 -8.84 9.56 -5.34
CA ARG A 109 -8.63 8.32 -4.56
C ARG A 109 -7.19 8.09 -4.11
N ARG A 110 -6.26 8.94 -4.56
CA ARG A 110 -4.84 8.90 -4.18
C ARG A 110 -4.34 10.32 -3.98
N LEU A 111 -3.99 10.66 -2.75
CA LEU A 111 -3.51 11.99 -2.36
C LEU A 111 -2.10 11.89 -1.77
N PHE A 112 -1.29 12.91 -2.02
CA PHE A 112 -0.02 13.11 -1.33
C PHE A 112 -0.16 14.33 -0.42
N ILE A 113 -0.11 14.12 0.90
CA ILE A 113 -0.17 15.19 1.88
C ILE A 113 1.26 15.50 2.32
N SER A 114 1.78 16.63 1.85
CA SER A 114 3.10 17.11 2.31
C SER A 114 3.00 17.55 3.77
N VAL A 115 3.95 17.11 4.59
CA VAL A 115 4.02 17.47 6.01
C VAL A 115 5.42 17.97 6.32
N GLU A 116 5.52 19.23 6.72
CA GLU A 116 6.76 19.80 7.23
C GLU A 116 7.02 19.29 8.66
N GLY A 117 8.18 18.65 8.84
CA GLY A 117 8.54 18.06 10.12
C GLY A 117 9.96 17.51 10.12
N LYS A 118 10.46 17.18 11.31
CA LYS A 118 11.80 16.61 11.49
C LYS A 118 11.67 15.15 11.92
N ALA A 119 12.32 14.26 11.18
CA ALA A 119 12.45 12.88 11.58
C ALA A 119 13.37 12.78 12.81
N ARG A 120 13.00 11.93 13.76
CA ARG A 120 13.74 11.65 14.99
C ARG A 120 14.17 10.19 14.99
N ARG A 121 15.31 9.92 15.62
CA ARG A 121 15.82 8.58 15.91
C ARG A 121 16.19 8.52 17.37
N MET A 122 15.72 7.50 18.08
CA MET A 122 16.08 7.27 19.48
C MET A 122 17.52 6.72 19.56
N GLU A 123 18.25 7.02 20.63
CA GLU A 123 19.67 6.62 20.78
C GLU A 123 19.90 5.11 20.64
N ASN A 124 18.93 4.31 21.09
CA ASN A 124 18.98 2.84 21.08
C ASN A 124 18.20 2.21 19.92
N SER A 125 17.87 2.97 18.88
CA SER A 125 17.09 2.49 17.73
C SER A 125 17.73 2.84 16.40
N LEU A 126 17.66 1.89 15.46
CA LEU A 126 18.03 2.12 14.05
C LEU A 126 16.83 2.58 13.20
N SER A 127 15.67 2.73 13.81
CA SER A 127 14.42 3.12 13.17
C SER A 127 14.15 4.62 13.34
N TRP A 128 13.18 5.14 12.60
CA TRP A 128 12.86 6.56 12.58
C TRP A 128 11.39 6.80 12.91
N SER A 129 11.09 7.97 13.47
CA SER A 129 9.74 8.45 13.69
C SER A 129 9.62 9.93 13.33
N ASN A 130 8.40 10.40 13.11
CA ASN A 130 8.08 11.79 12.77
C ASN A 130 6.72 12.17 13.36
N ASP A 131 6.74 12.98 14.42
CA ASP A 131 5.54 13.39 15.15
C ASP A 131 4.67 14.37 14.37
N SER A 132 5.24 15.22 13.50
CA SER A 132 4.44 16.09 12.63
C SER A 132 3.55 15.27 11.71
N GLN A 133 4.09 14.18 11.15
CA GLN A 133 3.31 13.24 10.32
C GLN A 133 2.20 12.57 11.12
N VAL A 134 2.49 12.14 12.37
CA VAL A 134 1.48 11.54 13.25
C VAL A 134 0.41 12.56 13.65
N TYR A 135 0.78 13.81 13.90
CA TYR A 135 -0.17 14.88 14.21
C TYR A 135 -1.15 15.11 13.05
N VAL A 136 -0.65 15.24 11.81
CA VAL A 136 -1.50 15.42 10.62
C VAL A 136 -2.39 14.18 10.40
N LEU A 137 -1.84 12.98 10.57
CA LEU A 137 -2.60 11.73 10.51
C LEU A 137 -3.76 11.72 11.52
N CYS A 138 -3.52 12.08 12.78
CA CYS A 138 -4.55 12.19 13.81
C CYS A 138 -5.66 13.16 13.41
N GLN A 139 -5.31 14.35 12.92
CA GLN A 139 -6.28 15.36 12.52
C GLN A 139 -7.16 14.86 11.35
N LEU A 140 -6.55 14.20 10.37
CA LEU A 140 -7.27 13.62 9.24
C LEU A 140 -8.21 12.50 9.69
N LEU A 141 -7.72 11.53 10.48
CA LEU A 141 -8.52 10.39 10.92
C LEU A 141 -9.66 10.81 11.86
N ARG A 142 -9.41 11.71 12.81
CA ARG A 142 -10.47 12.25 13.68
C ARG A 142 -11.56 12.93 12.87
N SER A 143 -11.17 13.73 11.88
CA SER A 143 -12.10 14.39 10.96
C SER A 143 -12.88 13.41 10.10
N LEU A 144 -12.23 12.33 9.65
CA LEU A 144 -12.82 11.33 8.77
C LEU A 144 -13.81 10.44 9.52
N TYR A 145 -13.43 9.95 10.71
CA TYR A 145 -14.27 9.07 11.53
C TYR A 145 -15.47 9.78 12.16
N SER A 146 -15.38 11.10 12.39
CA SER A 146 -16.52 11.88 12.86
C SER A 146 -17.49 12.28 11.75
N TYR A 147 -17.16 11.99 10.49
CA TYR A 147 -17.98 12.38 9.34
C TYR A 147 -18.96 11.27 8.97
N GLN A 148 -20.22 11.65 8.82
CA GLN A 148 -21.28 10.79 8.31
C GLN A 148 -22.03 11.52 7.21
N THR A 149 -22.32 10.82 6.12
CA THR A 149 -23.16 11.36 5.04
C THR A 149 -24.62 11.47 5.48
N PRO A 150 -25.46 12.26 4.80
CA PRO A 150 -26.90 12.31 5.07
C PRO A 150 -27.60 10.95 4.96
N ASN A 151 -27.06 10.04 4.13
CA ASN A 151 -27.59 8.69 3.93
C ASN A 151 -27.03 7.66 4.93
N GLY A 152 -26.22 8.09 5.88
CA GLY A 152 -25.67 7.26 6.94
C GLY A 152 -24.34 6.58 6.63
N ASP A 153 -23.81 6.68 5.40
CA ASP A 153 -22.48 6.14 5.05
C ASP A 153 -21.39 6.87 5.87
N SER A 154 -20.39 6.14 6.34
CA SER A 154 -19.21 6.66 7.05
C SER A 154 -17.99 5.77 6.79
N VAL A 155 -16.79 6.29 7.08
CA VAL A 155 -15.56 5.49 7.11
C VAL A 155 -15.26 5.14 8.55
N ARG A 156 -15.05 3.86 8.85
CA ARG A 156 -14.81 3.37 10.20
C ARG A 156 -13.36 2.94 10.39
N PRO A 157 -12.87 2.81 11.63
CA PRO A 157 -11.50 2.36 11.89
C PRO A 157 -11.14 1.03 11.22
N GLU A 158 -12.07 0.08 11.14
CA GLU A 158 -11.89 -1.21 10.47
C GLU A 158 -11.70 -1.10 8.94
N ASP A 159 -12.12 0.01 8.34
CA ASP A 159 -11.97 0.29 6.91
C ASP A 159 -10.58 0.90 6.59
N VAL A 160 -9.77 1.21 7.62
CA VAL A 160 -8.50 1.93 7.49
C VAL A 160 -7.31 1.10 7.98
N MET A 161 -6.28 1.03 7.14
CA MET A 161 -4.98 0.45 7.52
C MET A 161 -3.88 1.50 7.36
N ILE A 162 -3.06 1.66 8.41
CA ILE A 162 -1.89 2.55 8.40
C ILE A 162 -0.64 1.70 8.24
N ILE A 163 0.16 1.98 7.22
CA ILE A 163 1.41 1.27 6.93
C ILE A 163 2.57 2.23 7.13
N SER A 164 3.63 1.77 7.80
CA SER A 164 4.90 2.48 7.88
C SER A 164 6.08 1.53 7.68
N ALA A 165 7.10 1.98 6.96
CA ALA A 165 8.35 1.24 6.78
C ALA A 165 9.21 1.23 8.05
N TYR A 166 8.96 2.14 9.01
CA TYR A 166 9.76 2.30 10.21
C TYR A 166 9.05 1.74 11.44
N LYS A 167 9.73 0.82 12.14
CA LYS A 167 9.28 0.25 13.41
C LYS A 167 8.89 1.32 14.45
N ASP A 168 9.68 2.37 14.62
CA ASP A 168 9.43 3.37 15.66
C ASP A 168 8.25 4.28 15.30
N GLN A 169 8.09 4.60 14.01
CA GLN A 169 6.89 5.28 13.52
C GLN A 169 5.63 4.45 13.75
N LYS A 170 5.67 3.13 13.51
CA LYS A 170 4.55 2.24 13.84
C LYS A 170 4.22 2.31 15.34
N VAL A 171 5.22 2.19 16.20
CA VAL A 171 5.02 2.27 17.67
C VAL A 171 4.42 3.63 18.05
N LEU A 172 4.89 4.72 17.46
CA LEU A 172 4.34 6.06 17.71
C LEU A 172 2.86 6.17 17.29
N VAL A 173 2.51 5.63 16.12
CA VAL A 173 1.14 5.59 15.61
C VAL A 173 0.23 4.65 16.43
N GLN A 174 0.75 3.65 17.12
CA GLN A 174 -0.06 2.78 17.98
C GLN A 174 -0.44 3.41 19.32
N ARG A 175 0.14 4.57 19.67
CA ARG A 175 -0.14 5.28 20.93
C ARG A 175 -1.24 6.34 20.79
N ILE A 176 -1.71 6.60 19.57
CA ILE A 176 -2.76 7.59 19.26
C ILE A 176 -4.11 6.92 19.08
#